data_AF-A0A9D7TUN4-F1
#
_entry.id   AF-A0A9D7TUN4-F1
#
_cell.length_a   1.000
_cell.length_b   1.000
_cell.length_c   1.000
_cell.angle_alpha   90.00
_cell.angle_beta   90.00
_cell.angle_gamma   90.00
#
_symmetry.space_group_name_H-M   'P 1'
#
loop_
_entity.id
_entity.type
_entity.pdbx_description
1 polymer ?
#
loop_
_entity_poly.entity_id
_entity_poly.type
_entity_poly.pdbx_seq_one_letter_code
_entity_poly.pdbx_strand_id
1 'polypeptide(L)'
;MTKYKIIVLAFLTTTIVMSCNKPKTVILSKFLNGKPKETIDLVRPVTQDSVGLMKVYFENGNVQAYGQSKNRKRQGEWICFFPNGKPEWKSVFNDDIENGETTCYDTIGFGENLM
;
A
#
# COMPACT_ATOMS: atom_id res chain seq x y z
N MET A 1 52.30 11.47 -26.80
CA MET A 1 51.68 10.64 -25.75
C MET A 1 50.53 11.41 -25.09
N THR A 2 49.42 11.61 -25.81
CA THR A 2 48.30 12.43 -25.30
C THR A 2 46.96 11.92 -25.83
N LYS A 3 46.67 10.62 -25.64
CA LYS A 3 45.37 10.03 -26.02
C LYS A 3 44.48 9.65 -24.81
N TYR A 4 44.97 9.83 -23.57
CA TYR A 4 44.29 9.38 -22.36
C TYR A 4 43.53 10.48 -21.57
N LYS A 5 43.53 11.73 -22.04
CA LYS A 5 42.82 12.83 -21.33
C LYS A 5 41.32 12.94 -21.65
N ILE A 6 40.82 12.25 -22.69
CA ILE A 6 39.40 12.35 -23.09
C ILE A 6 38.56 11.22 -22.47
N ILE A 7 39.14 10.07 -22.15
CA ILE A 7 38.40 8.89 -21.65
C ILE A 7 37.99 9.06 -20.16
N VAL A 8 38.67 9.91 -19.40
CA VAL A 8 38.37 10.13 -17.97
C VAL A 8 37.16 11.04 -17.75
N LEU A 9 36.73 11.83 -18.75
CA LEU A 9 35.59 12.74 -18.60
C LEU A 9 34.22 12.06 -18.77
N ALA A 10 34.18 10.84 -19.30
CA ALA A 10 32.94 10.11 -19.58
C ALA A 10 32.42 9.26 -18.40
N PHE A 11 33.20 9.14 -17.32
CA PHE A 11 32.79 8.41 -16.11
C PHE A 11 32.19 9.31 -15.01
N LEU A 12 32.03 10.61 -15.26
CA LEU A 12 31.58 11.58 -14.25
C LEU A 12 30.07 11.88 -14.25
N THR A 13 29.26 11.23 -15.10
CA THR A 13 27.83 11.59 -15.22
C THR A 13 26.84 10.48 -14.89
N THR A 14 27.28 9.25 -14.59
CA THR A 14 26.36 8.14 -14.31
C THR A 14 26.03 7.94 -12.83
N THR A 15 26.36 8.90 -11.95
CA THR A 15 25.59 9.03 -10.71
C THR A 15 24.25 9.68 -11.05
N ILE A 16 23.45 8.98 -11.87
CA ILE A 16 22.02 9.18 -11.88
C ILE A 16 21.61 8.91 -10.45
N VAL A 17 21.39 9.98 -9.71
CA VAL A 17 20.83 9.92 -8.37
C VAL A 17 19.48 9.26 -8.57
N MET A 18 19.42 7.95 -8.31
CA MET A 18 18.16 7.24 -8.13
C MET A 18 17.54 7.86 -6.88
N SER A 19 16.94 9.03 -7.04
CA SER A 19 16.12 9.66 -6.03
C SER A 19 14.89 8.76 -5.92
N CYS A 20 15.02 7.75 -5.06
CA CYS A 20 13.94 6.87 -4.71
C CYS A 20 12.95 7.73 -3.94
N ASN A 21 11.93 8.26 -4.63
CA ASN A 21 10.79 8.90 -3.99
C ASN A 21 10.03 7.83 -3.21
N LYS A 22 10.54 7.50 -2.01
CA LYS A 22 9.89 6.57 -1.10
C LYS A 22 8.54 7.18 -0.70
N PRO A 23 7.45 6.40 -0.74
CA PRO A 23 6.17 6.90 -0.27
C PRO A 23 6.30 7.35 1.19
N LYS A 24 5.65 8.47 1.52
CA LYS A 24 5.63 8.97 2.89
C LYS A 24 4.49 8.28 3.63
N THR A 25 4.83 7.48 4.62
CA THR A 25 3.84 6.88 5.53
C THR A 25 3.40 7.89 6.59
N VAL A 26 2.09 8.04 6.77
CA VAL A 26 1.47 8.84 7.83
C VAL A 26 0.63 7.93 8.71
N ILE A 27 0.83 8.01 10.02
CA ILE A 27 0.01 7.28 11.01
C ILE A 27 -1.26 8.09 11.26
N LEU A 28 -2.42 7.50 10.96
CA LEU A 28 -3.72 8.14 11.14
C LEU A 28 -4.27 7.87 12.54
N SER A 29 -4.08 6.65 13.04
CA SER A 29 -4.49 6.25 14.40
C SER A 29 -3.56 5.19 14.98
N LYS A 30 -3.59 5.04 16.30
CA LYS A 30 -2.78 4.07 17.07
C LYS A 30 -3.66 3.25 18.01
N PHE A 31 -3.23 2.04 18.32
CA PHE A 31 -3.74 1.24 19.42
C PHE A 31 -3.29 1.82 20.77
N LEU A 32 -3.90 1.34 21.88
CA LEU A 32 -3.51 1.73 23.23
C LEU A 32 -2.05 1.42 23.54
N ASN A 33 -1.52 0.33 22.97
CA ASN A 33 -0.11 -0.07 23.07
C ASN A 33 0.85 0.80 22.23
N GLY A 34 0.35 1.83 21.53
CA GLY A 34 1.13 2.75 20.71
C GLY A 34 1.46 2.26 19.29
N LYS A 35 1.16 1.00 18.95
CA LYS A 35 1.34 0.49 17.58
C LYS A 35 0.36 1.17 16.61
N PRO A 36 0.73 1.32 15.32
CA PRO A 36 -0.19 1.84 14.32
C PRO A 36 -1.44 0.97 14.20
N LYS A 37 -2.61 1.60 14.27
CA LYS A 37 -3.90 0.98 13.94
C LYS A 37 -4.26 1.21 12.49
N GLU A 38 -3.85 2.37 11.97
CA GLU A 38 -4.17 2.80 10.62
C GLU A 38 -3.06 3.70 10.07
N THR A 39 -2.64 3.44 8.83
CA THR A 39 -1.64 4.25 8.14
C THR A 39 -2.05 4.55 6.71
N ILE A 40 -1.53 5.63 6.15
CA ILE A 40 -1.63 5.94 4.73
C ILE A 40 -0.23 6.15 4.14
N ASP A 41 0.08 5.40 3.07
CA ASP A 41 1.29 5.59 2.27
C ASP A 41 0.98 6.54 1.12
N LEU A 42 1.52 7.76 1.21
CA LEU A 42 1.25 8.83 0.27
C LEU A 42 2.28 8.81 -0.87
N VAL A 43 1.78 8.91 -2.10
CA VAL A 43 2.62 9.01 -3.30
C VAL A 43 3.21 10.43 -3.46
N ARG A 44 2.58 11.45 -2.88
CA ARG A 44 2.95 12.88 -2.96
C ARG A 44 2.56 13.62 -1.66
N PRO A 45 2.99 14.89 -1.43
CA PRO A 45 2.60 15.66 -0.25
C PRO A 45 1.07 15.73 -0.05
N VAL A 46 0.62 15.66 1.21
CA VAL A 46 -0.82 15.67 1.58
C VAL A 46 -1.46 16.96 1.09
N THR A 47 -2.40 16.83 0.16
CA THR A 47 -3.39 17.86 -0.19
C THR A 47 -4.78 17.27 0.05
N GLN A 48 -5.81 18.11 -0.04
CA GLN A 48 -7.21 17.67 0.03
C GLN A 48 -7.68 16.85 -1.19
N ASP A 49 -6.76 16.40 -2.04
CA ASP A 49 -7.00 15.45 -3.13
C ASP A 49 -5.94 14.34 -3.16
N SER A 50 -5.15 14.18 -2.08
CA SER A 50 -4.09 13.19 -2.06
C SER A 50 -4.67 11.78 -2.09
N VAL A 51 -4.30 11.04 -3.14
CA VAL A 51 -4.51 9.60 -3.23
C VAL A 51 -3.38 8.89 -2.48
N GLY A 52 -3.75 7.94 -1.63
CA GLY A 52 -2.79 7.14 -0.87
C GLY A 52 -3.26 5.71 -0.65
N LEU A 53 -2.30 4.82 -0.42
CA LEU A 53 -2.59 3.44 -0.05
C LEU A 53 -2.85 3.40 1.47
N MET A 54 -4.09 3.15 1.85
CA MET A 54 -4.48 3.04 3.24
C MET A 54 -4.33 1.59 3.70
N LYS A 55 -3.85 1.41 4.93
CA LYS A 55 -3.69 0.12 5.60
C LYS A 55 -4.27 0.19 7.00
N VAL A 56 -5.07 -0.80 7.35
CA VAL A 56 -5.59 -1.06 8.68
C VAL A 56 -4.89 -2.30 9.22
N TYR A 57 -4.51 -2.29 10.49
CA TYR A 57 -3.73 -3.37 11.10
C TYR A 57 -4.54 -4.04 12.20
N PHE A 58 -4.27 -5.32 12.42
CA PHE A 58 -4.56 -6.01 13.66
C PHE A 58 -3.59 -5.57 14.76
N GLU A 59 -3.95 -5.76 16.02
CA GLU A 59 -3.10 -5.37 17.16
C GLU A 59 -1.77 -6.17 17.23
N ASN A 60 -1.74 -7.35 16.61
CA ASN A 60 -0.53 -8.14 16.42
C ASN A 60 0.45 -7.53 15.40
N GLY A 61 0.02 -6.54 14.61
CA GLY A 61 0.80 -5.86 13.58
C GLY A 61 0.58 -6.36 12.15
N ASN A 62 -0.21 -7.43 11.96
CA ASN A 62 -0.57 -7.91 10.64
C ASN A 62 -1.55 -6.95 9.96
N VAL A 63 -1.52 -6.89 8.63
CA VAL A 63 -2.49 -6.09 7.88
C VAL A 63 -3.85 -6.76 7.95
N GLN A 64 -4.84 -6.02 8.45
CA GLN A 64 -6.24 -6.41 8.47
C GLN A 64 -6.93 -6.05 7.17
N ALA A 65 -6.68 -4.86 6.64
CA ALA A 65 -7.24 -4.44 5.36
C ALA A 65 -6.34 -3.42 4.68
N TYR A 66 -6.39 -3.38 3.35
CA TYR A 66 -5.78 -2.29 2.60
C TYR A 66 -6.55 -1.98 1.32
N GLY A 67 -6.37 -0.77 0.83
CA GLY A 67 -6.92 -0.33 -0.44
C GLY A 67 -6.57 1.11 -0.74
N GLN A 68 -6.97 1.58 -1.92
CA GLN A 68 -6.76 2.99 -2.24
C GLN A 68 -7.70 3.87 -1.39
N SER A 69 -7.24 5.08 -1.13
CA SER A 69 -8.03 6.08 -0.44
C SER A 69 -7.84 7.43 -1.12
N LYS A 70 -8.92 8.21 -1.14
CA LYS A 70 -8.90 9.63 -1.50
C LYS A 70 -9.59 10.36 -0.37
N ASN A 71 -8.95 11.41 0.16
CA ASN A 71 -9.53 12.24 1.21
C ASN A 71 -9.95 11.46 2.46
N ARG A 72 -9.15 10.43 2.82
CA ARG A 72 -9.40 9.48 3.92
C ARG A 72 -10.65 8.61 3.73
N LYS A 73 -11.26 8.60 2.55
CA LYS A 73 -12.33 7.70 2.19
C LYS A 73 -11.81 6.58 1.32
N ARG A 74 -12.38 5.38 1.48
CA ARG A 74 -12.07 4.20 0.66
C ARG A 74 -12.45 4.46 -0.78
N GLN A 75 -11.53 4.12 -1.68
CA GLN A 75 -11.65 4.27 -3.11
C GLN A 75 -11.10 3.04 -3.81
N GLY A 76 -11.73 2.65 -4.91
CA GLY A 76 -11.33 1.48 -5.68
C GLY A 76 -11.34 0.19 -4.86
N GLU A 77 -10.46 -0.73 -5.24
CA GLU A 77 -10.39 -2.04 -4.62
C GLU A 77 -9.85 -2.01 -3.19
N TRP A 78 -10.55 -2.72 -2.31
CA TRP A 78 -10.17 -3.01 -0.94
C TRP A 78 -10.17 -4.51 -0.70
N ILE A 79 -9.17 -4.96 0.04
CA ILE A 79 -9.01 -6.35 0.44
C ILE A 79 -8.90 -6.39 1.96
N CYS A 80 -9.71 -7.25 2.57
CA CYS A 80 -9.65 -7.58 3.99
C CYS A 80 -9.09 -8.98 4.17
N PHE A 81 -8.39 -9.19 5.28
CA PHE A 81 -7.71 -10.43 5.63
C PHE A 81 -8.17 -10.91 7.00
N PHE A 82 -8.26 -12.22 7.16
CA PHE A 82 -8.34 -12.85 8.46
C PHE A 82 -7.03 -12.63 9.25
N PRO A 83 -7.04 -12.78 10.59
CA PRO A 83 -5.83 -12.68 11.42
C PRO A 83 -4.70 -13.63 11.01
N ASN A 84 -5.03 -14.74 10.35
CA ASN A 84 -4.09 -15.71 9.79
C ASN A 84 -3.44 -15.26 8.46
N GLY A 85 -3.80 -14.09 7.94
CA GLY A 85 -3.28 -13.52 6.70
C GLY A 85 -3.95 -14.00 5.42
N LYS A 86 -4.96 -14.90 5.48
CA LYS A 86 -5.75 -15.28 4.31
C LYS A 86 -6.74 -14.17 3.94
N PRO A 87 -7.00 -13.91 2.64
CA PRO A 87 -8.07 -13.02 2.23
C PRO A 87 -9.40 -13.47 2.84
N GLU A 88 -10.17 -12.51 3.34
CA GLU A 88 -11.51 -12.70 3.89
C GLU A 88 -12.56 -12.17 2.90
N TRP A 89 -12.36 -10.97 2.39
CA TRP A 89 -13.20 -10.43 1.32
C TRP A 89 -12.46 -9.39 0.49
N LYS A 90 -12.97 -9.16 -0.71
CA LYS A 90 -12.54 -8.09 -1.61
C LYS A 90 -13.76 -7.38 -2.18
N SER A 91 -13.72 -6.06 -2.22
CA SER A 91 -14.80 -5.23 -2.78
C SER A 91 -14.25 -3.93 -3.38
N VAL A 92 -15.08 -3.22 -4.14
CA VAL A 92 -14.76 -1.92 -4.74
C VAL A 92 -15.55 -0.83 -4.02
N PHE A 93 -14.90 0.24 -3.63
CA PHE A 93 -15.51 1.38 -2.94
C PHE A 93 -15.43 2.66 -3.78
N ASN A 94 -16.43 3.51 -3.64
CA ASN A 94 -16.40 4.89 -4.09
C ASN A 94 -16.85 5.80 -2.94
N ASP A 95 -15.92 6.58 -2.37
CA ASP A 95 -16.15 7.46 -1.23
C ASP A 95 -16.79 6.74 -0.03
N ASP A 96 -16.20 5.61 0.38
CA ASP A 96 -16.67 4.70 1.44
C ASP A 96 -17.94 3.90 1.15
N ILE A 97 -18.61 4.20 0.04
CA ILE A 97 -19.80 3.46 -0.42
C ILE A 97 -19.31 2.26 -1.23
N GLU A 98 -19.75 1.07 -0.83
CA GLU A 98 -19.49 -0.16 -1.58
C GLU A 98 -20.20 -0.07 -2.94
N ASN A 99 -19.44 -0.26 -4.01
CA ASN A 99 -19.88 -0.09 -5.39
C ASN A 99 -19.34 -1.22 -6.26
N GLY A 100 -19.91 -2.40 -6.11
CA GLY A 100 -19.57 -3.56 -6.94
C GLY A 100 -19.95 -4.89 -6.30
N GLU A 101 -19.54 -5.96 -6.96
CA GLU A 101 -19.66 -7.31 -6.41
C GLU A 101 -18.58 -7.53 -5.33
N THR A 102 -19.00 -8.03 -4.17
CA THR A 102 -18.11 -8.43 -3.10
C THR A 102 -17.79 -9.91 -3.21
N THR A 103 -16.50 -10.23 -3.31
CA THR A 103 -16.04 -11.61 -3.24
C THR A 103 -15.66 -11.92 -1.80
N CYS A 104 -16.40 -12.83 -1.17
CA CYS A 104 -16.06 -13.39 0.14
C CYS A 104 -15.27 -14.70 -0.03
N TYR A 105 -14.28 -14.89 0.84
CA TYR A 105 -13.45 -16.08 0.90
C TYR A 105 -13.66 -16.74 2.27
N ASP A 106 -13.82 -18.07 2.28
CA ASP A 106 -13.81 -18.81 3.54
C ASP A 106 -12.36 -19.05 4.01
N THR A 107 -12.17 -19.10 5.32
CA THR A 107 -10.94 -19.55 5.98
C THR A 107 -10.51 -20.96 5.57
N ILE A 108 -11.48 -21.79 5.17
CA ILE A 108 -11.32 -23.13 4.60
C ILE A 108 -10.94 -22.95 3.13
N GLY A 109 -9.64 -23.08 2.84
CA GLY A 109 -9.06 -22.60 1.60
C GLY A 109 -9.64 -23.28 0.35
N PHE A 110 -9.71 -22.52 -0.74
CA PHE A 110 -9.46 -22.97 -2.11
C PHE A 110 -9.65 -24.48 -2.36
N GLY A 111 -10.88 -24.87 -2.72
CA GLY A 111 -11.15 -26.10 -3.46
C GLY A 111 -10.70 -27.40 -2.80
N GLU A 112 -11.43 -27.87 -1.80
CA GLU A 112 -11.68 -29.32 -1.78
C GLU A 112 -12.57 -29.62 -2.99
N ASN A 113 -11.96 -30.17 -4.05
CA ASN A 113 -12.70 -30.95 -5.04
C ASN A 113 -13.54 -31.97 -4.28
N LEU A 114 -14.85 -31.76 -4.22
CA LEU A 114 -15.78 -32.84 -3.97
C LEU A 114 -15.75 -33.74 -5.22
N MET A 115 -14.89 -34.76 -5.21
CA MET A 115 -15.14 -35.99 -5.96
C MET A 115 -16.16 -36.84 -5.20
#